data_AF-A0AAU4DIZ3-F1
#
_entry.id   AF-A0AAU4DIZ3-F1
#
_cell.length_a   1.000
_cell.length_b   1.000
_cell.length_c   1.000
_cell.angle_alpha   90.00
_cell.angle_beta   90.00
_cell.angle_gamma   90.00
#
_symmetry.space_group_name_H-M   'P 1'
#
loop_
_entity.id
_entity.type
_entity.pdbx_description
1 polymer ?
#
loop_
_entity_poly.entity_id
_entity_poly.type
_entity_poly.pdbx_seq_one_letter_code
_entity_poly.pdbx_strand_id
1 'polypeptide(L)' 'MNETALHGFRCLERDASGTPCGAESGLSDGEEAARRWLGGHQAAYPHHLAFVHICHRGGGARSPAATAVGPGQRP' A
#
# COMPACT_ATOMS: atom_id res chain seq x y z
N MET A 1 -6.78 -16.31 18.25
CA MET A 1 -5.74 -16.12 17.22
C MET A 1 -5.73 -14.64 16.93
N ASN A 2 -4.68 -13.93 17.33
CA ASN A 2 -4.60 -12.48 17.13
C ASN A 2 -4.42 -12.21 15.63
N GLU A 3 -5.30 -11.40 15.07
CA GLU A 3 -5.19 -10.95 13.69
C GLU A 3 -4.00 -9.99 13.59
N THR A 4 -2.86 -10.45 13.08
CA THR A 4 -1.72 -9.57 12.83
C THR A 4 -2.04 -8.74 11.58
N ALA A 5 -2.13 -7.41 11.76
CA ALA A 5 -2.19 -6.48 10.64
C ALA A 5 -0.77 -6.16 10.18
N LEU A 6 -0.52 -6.25 8.88
CA LEU A 6 0.72 -5.82 8.26
C LEU A 6 0.55 -4.39 7.73
N HIS A 7 1.48 -3.51 8.08
CA HIS A 7 1.49 -2.09 7.75
C HIS A 7 2.66 -1.76 6.84
N GLY A 8 2.45 -0.88 5.87
CA GLY A 8 3.49 -0.32 5.00
C GLY A 8 3.08 1.02 4.40
N PHE A 9 4.01 1.74 3.79
CA PHE A 9 3.75 3.00 3.09
C PHE A 9 4.33 2.94 1.68
N ARG A 10 3.65 3.59 0.74
CA ARG A 10 4.15 3.79 -0.62
C ARG A 10 4.09 5.26 -0.99
N CYS A 11 5.19 5.77 -1.54
CA CYS A 11 5.27 7.13 -2.06
C CYS A 11 4.55 7.21 -3.42
N LEU A 12 3.68 8.22 -3.58
CA LEU A 12 2.94 8.48 -4.82
C LEU A 12 3.54 9.60 -5.66
N GLU A 13 4.58 10.24 -5.16
CA GLU A 13 5.17 11.41 -5.76
C GLU A 13 5.87 11.07 -7.07
N ARG A 14 5.93 12.07 -7.94
CA ARG A 14 6.63 11.99 -9.22
C ARG A 14 7.74 13.02 -9.21
N ASP A 15 8.87 12.64 -9.77
CA ASP A 15 9.93 13.61 -10.01
C ASP A 15 9.55 14.59 -11.14
N ALA A 16 10.42 15.56 -11.41
CA ALA A 16 10.21 16.57 -12.44
C ALA A 16 10.06 16.00 -13.86
N SER A 17 10.51 14.77 -14.12
CA SER A 17 10.33 14.07 -15.39
C SER A 17 8.98 13.35 -15.51
N GLY A 18 8.18 13.35 -14.43
CA GLY A 18 6.92 12.61 -14.33
C GLY A 18 7.11 11.14 -13.93
N THR A 19 8.34 10.71 -13.68
CA THR A 19 8.67 9.35 -13.27
C THR A 19 8.23 9.16 -11.82
N PRO A 20 7.46 8.09 -11.51
CA PRO A 20 7.04 7.84 -10.14
C PRO A 20 8.26 7.50 -9.25
N CYS A 21 8.28 8.04 -8.03
CA CYS A 21 9.32 7.77 -7.05
C CYS A 21 9.51 6.27 -6.80
N GLY A 22 8.42 5.50 -6.81
CA GLY A 22 8.46 4.03 -6.70
C GLY A 22 8.89 3.51 -5.34
N ALA A 23 9.20 4.39 -4.38
CA ALA A 23 9.62 4.01 -3.05
C ALA A 23 8.46 3.41 -2.25
N GLU A 24 8.69 2.22 -1.70
CA GLU A 24 7.75 1.47 -0.89
C GLU A 24 8.46 0.90 0.33
N SER A 25 7.82 0.96 1.49
CA SER A 25 8.29 0.29 2.69
C SER A 25 7.90 -1.19 2.63
N GLY A 26 8.76 -2.07 3.15
CA GLY A 26 8.35 -3.44 3.43
C GLY A 26 7.14 -3.48 4.38
N LEU A 27 6.25 -4.45 4.18
CA LEU A 27 5.14 -4.72 5.10
C LEU A 27 5.67 -5.26 6.42
N SER A 28 5.24 -4.69 7.54
CA SER A 28 5.66 -5.06 8.89
C SER A 28 4.45 -5.22 9.82
N ASP A 29 4.50 -6.14 10.78
CA ASP A 29 3.43 -6.34 11.77
C ASP A 29 3.26 -5.18 12.77
N GLY A 30 4.21 -4.25 12.79
CA GLY A 30 4.14 -3.01 13.58
C GLY A 30 4.04 -1.76 12.71
N GLU A 31 3.01 -0.94 12.93
CA GLU A 31 2.85 0.37 12.27
C GLU A 31 4.07 1.29 12.48
N GLU A 32 4.72 1.20 13.64
CA GLU A 32 5.90 2.01 13.95
C GLU A 32 7.06 1.79 12.98
N ALA A 33 7.28 0.55 12.53
CA ALA A 33 8.34 0.26 11.55
C ALA A 33 8.05 0.95 10.21
N ALA A 34 6.79 0.89 9.76
CA ALA A 34 6.35 1.57 8.55
C ALA A 34 6.46 3.11 8.69
N ARG A 35 6.13 3.68 9.86
CA ARG A 35 6.29 5.12 10.14
C ARG A 35 7.75 5.56 10.17
N ARG A 36 8.66 4.74 10.68
CA ARG A 36 10.11 5.03 10.65
C ARG A 36 10.63 5.14 9.22
N TRP A 37 10.20 4.25 8.33
CA TRP A 37 10.52 4.36 6.91
C TRP A 37 9.98 5.66 6.32
N LEU A 38 8.72 6.01 6.61
CA LEU A 38 8.09 7.24 6.11
C LEU A 38 8.89 8.48 6.54
N GLY A 39 9.28 8.56 7.81
CA GLY A 39 10.09 9.66 8.33
C GLY A 39 11.47 9.74 7.68
N GLY A 40 12.13 8.59 7.47
CA GLY A 40 13.42 8.53 6.77
C GLY A 40 13.32 8.98 5.31
N HIS A 41 12.26 8.57 4.61
CA HIS A 41 12.02 8.97 3.22
C HIS A 41 11.71 10.45 3.10
N GLN A 42 10.89 11.02 3.98
CA GLN A 42 10.62 12.46 4.01
C GLN A 42 11.87 13.28 4.34
N ALA A 43 12.75 12.77 5.21
CA ALA A 43 14.02 13.43 5.51
C ALA A 43 14.97 13.44 4.30
N ALA A 44 15.01 12.36 3.52
CA ALA A 44 15.83 12.28 2.30
C ALA A 44 15.21 13.08 1.13
N TYR A 45 13.89 13.12 1.05
CA TYR A 45 13.13 13.77 -0.02
C TYR A 45 12.02 14.65 0.56
N PRO A 46 12.34 15.88 0.99
CA PRO A 46 11.39 16.76 1.69
C PRO A 46 10.23 17.24 0.82
N HIS A 47 10.39 17.15 -0.50
CA HIS A 47 9.34 17.47 -1.47
C HIS A 47 8.41 16.29 -1.74
N HIS A 48 8.74 15.08 -1.27
CA HIS A 48 7.84 13.94 -1.42
C HIS A 48 6.81 13.96 -0.29
N LEU A 49 5.60 14.49 -0.56
CA LEU A 49 4.57 14.70 0.47
C LEU A 49 3.36 13.75 0.34
N ALA A 50 3.16 13.13 -0.82
CA ALA A 50 2.06 12.19 -1.05
C ALA A 50 2.46 10.73 -0.77
N PHE A 51 1.77 10.11 0.19
CA PHE A 51 1.95 8.71 0.56
C PHE A 51 0.61 8.03 0.77
N VAL A 52 0.58 6.72 0.51
CA VAL A 52 -0.54 5.86 0.88
C VAL A 52 -0.10 4.88 1.96
N HIS A 53 -0.96 4.71 2.97
CA HIS A 53 -0.81 3.66 3.99
C HIS A 53 -1.44 2.37 3.47
N ILE A 54 -0.64 1.32 3.41
CA ILE A 54 -1.05 -0.03 3.03
C ILE A 54 -1.22 -0.81 4.32
N CYS A 55 -2.43 -1.30 4.58
CA CYS A 55 -2.74 -2.10 5.76
C CYS A 55 -3.40 -3.41 5.31
N HIS A 56 -2.72 -4.54 5.53
CA HIS A 56 -3.24 -5.88 5.27
C HIS A 56 -3.59 -6.54 6.60
N ARG A 57 -4.89 -6.62 6.91
CA ARG A 57 -5.35 -7.43 8.03
C ARG A 57 -5.32 -8.90 7.61
N GLY A 58 -4.47 -9.70 8.25
CA GLY A 58 -4.41 -11.15 8.03
C GLY A 58 -5.65 -11.87 8.54
N GLY A 59 -6.78 -11.75 7.82
CA GLY A 59 -7.95 -12.60 7.94
C GLY A 59 -7.93 -13.63 6.82
N GLY A 60 -7.96 -14.92 7.17
CA GLY A 60 -7.66 -16.05 6.30
C GLY A 60 -8.24 -15.97 4.88
N ALA A 61 -7.43 -16.45 3.93
CA ALA A 61 -7.80 -16.89 2.58
C ALA A 61 -9.25 -16.63 2.17
N ARG A 62 -9.52 -15.44 1.65
CA ARG A 62 -10.41 -15.33 0.51
C ARG A 62 -9.67 -14.53 -0.53
N SER A 63 -9.11 -15.26 -1.51
CA SER A 63 -9.01 -14.75 -2.87
C SER A 63 -10.26 -13.91 -3.13
N PRO A 64 -10.17 -12.67 -3.64
CA PRO A 64 -11.37 -12.08 -4.21
C PRO A 64 -11.78 -13.07 -5.28
N ALA A 65 -12.88 -13.80 -5.04
CA ALA A 65 -13.59 -14.45 -6.11
C ALA A 65 -13.89 -13.29 -7.05
N ALA A 66 -13.14 -13.21 -8.15
CA ALA A 66 -13.54 -12.46 -9.31
C ALA A 66 -14.82 -13.13 -9.80
N THR A 67 -15.93 -12.88 -9.10
CA THR A 67 -17.26 -13.10 -9.64
C THR A 67 -17.37 -12.05 -10.72
N ALA A 68 -16.97 -12.43 -11.93
CA ALA A 68 -17.32 -11.73 -13.13
C ALA A 68 -18.86 -11.67 -13.17
N VAL A 69 -19.41 -10.54 -12.77
CA VAL A 69 -20.79 -10.18 -13.08
C VAL A 69 -20.75 -9.61 -14.50
N GLY A 70 -21.25 -10.38 -15.45
CA GLY A 70 -21.47 -9.96 -16.84
C GLY A 70 -22.76 -10.62 -17.36
N PRO A 71 -23.57 -9.89 -18.13
CA PRO A 71 -25.02 -9.83 -17.95
C PRO A 71 -25.77 -10.93 -18.69
N GLY A 72 -26.97 -11.24 -18.20
CA GLY A 72 -27.92 -12.08 -18.90
C GLY A 72 -28.45 -11.48 -20.21
N GLN A 73 -29.12 -12.37 -20.96
CA GLN A 73 -29.99 -12.17 -22.13
C GLN A 73 -29.28 -12.07 -23.50
N ARG A 74 -29.71 -12.66 -24.63
CA ARG A 74 -30.77 -13.57 -25.17
C ARG A 74 -30.39 -13.75 -26.68
N PRO A 75 -31.10 -14.50 -27.55
CA PRO A 75 -32.11 -15.55 -27.37
C PRO A 75 -31.58 -16.98 -27.56
#